data_AF-A0A2N2SBH2-F1
#
_entry.id   AF-A0A2N2SBH2-F1
#
_cell.length_a   1.000
_cell.length_b   1.000
_cell.length_c   1.000
_cell.angle_alpha   90.00
_cell.angle_beta   90.00
_cell.angle_gamma   90.00
#
_symmetry.space_group_name_H-M   'P 1'
#
loop_
_entity.id
_entity.type
_entity.pdbx_description
1 polymer ?
#
loop_
_entity_poly.entity_id
_entity_poly.type
_entity_poly.pdbx_seq_one_letter_code
_entity_poly.pdbx_strand_id
1 'polypeptide(L)'
;PRWLAATLLAAPVATLYTHGLKQFFSEPRPAAVLAQDQFNVVGLALRTDSFPSGHSLTAFVIAGVIVLCASPAVRRQWAWVVLAAAVLMCFSRVAVGAHWPLDLFAGAAGGWLSAVIGVRWSAHWRFWERRRGVQTMGALMILVAVLLAFEDLGYPEGLWMQYLLVVWGMAGAVFALVRPMTCKVPT
;
A
#
# COMPACT_ATOMS: atom_id res chain seq x y z
N PRO A 1 0.83 -11.72 -12.24
CA PRO A 1 2.02 -10.90 -12.52
C PRO A 1 1.75 -9.39 -12.60
N ARG A 2 0.84 -8.91 -13.46
CA ARG A 2 0.67 -7.47 -13.72
C ARG A 2 0.25 -6.64 -12.50
N TRP A 3 -0.67 -7.14 -11.68
CA TRP A 3 -1.07 -6.44 -10.45
C TRP A 3 0.10 -6.28 -9.47
N LEU A 4 0.90 -7.33 -9.27
CA LEU A 4 2.06 -7.29 -8.38
C LEU A 4 3.13 -6.33 -8.92
N ALA A 5 3.36 -6.33 -10.24
CA ALA A 5 4.29 -5.39 -10.87
C ALA A 5 3.80 -3.95 -10.72
N ALA A 6 2.50 -3.72 -10.91
CA ALA A 6 1.89 -2.42 -10.69
C ALA A 6 2.07 -1.94 -9.24
N THR A 7 1.87 -2.82 -8.25
CA THR A 7 2.10 -2.48 -6.83
C THR A 7 3.56 -2.15 -6.54
N LEU A 8 4.50 -3.00 -7.01
CA LEU A 8 5.94 -2.77 -6.82
C LEU A 8 6.43 -1.49 -7.50
N LEU A 9 5.87 -1.15 -8.67
CA LEU A 9 6.18 0.09 -9.39
C LEU A 9 5.50 1.33 -8.80
N ALA A 10 4.34 1.17 -8.17
CA ALA A 10 3.65 2.25 -7.47
C ALA A 10 4.37 2.63 -6.17
N ALA A 11 5.03 1.69 -5.49
CA ALA A 11 5.65 1.93 -4.18
C ALA A 11 6.70 3.06 -4.20
N PRO A 12 7.69 3.10 -5.12
CA PRO A 12 8.64 4.22 -5.18
C PRO A 12 7.98 5.57 -5.43
N VAL A 13 6.96 5.63 -6.31
CA VAL A 13 6.22 6.86 -6.59
C VAL A 13 5.51 7.35 -5.33
N ALA A 14 4.88 6.43 -4.60
CA ALA A 14 4.16 6.71 -3.37
C ALA A 14 5.10 7.13 -2.22
N THR A 15 6.29 6.52 -2.12
CA THR A 15 7.34 6.89 -1.18
C THR A 15 7.87 8.29 -1.49
N LEU A 16 8.21 8.58 -2.75
CA LEU A 16 8.68 9.90 -3.16
C LEU A 16 7.63 10.98 -2.90
N TYR A 17 6.35 10.68 -3.17
CA TYR A 17 5.25 11.60 -2.90
C TYR A 17 5.11 11.91 -1.41
N THR A 18 5.07 10.88 -0.54
CA THR A 18 4.87 11.08 0.90
C THR A 18 6.07 11.73 1.56
N HIS A 19 7.28 11.20 1.35
CA HIS A 19 8.49 11.72 1.99
C HIS A 19 8.89 13.07 1.41
N GLY A 20 8.68 13.28 0.10
CA GLY A 20 8.92 14.59 -0.53
C GLY A 20 8.01 15.66 0.08
N LEU A 21 6.70 15.43 0.15
CA LEU A 21 5.78 16.42 0.72
C LEU A 21 6.00 16.66 2.21
N LYS A 22 6.32 15.62 2.99
CA LYS A 22 6.61 15.79 4.43
C LYS A 22 7.77 16.75 4.71
N GLN A 23 8.72 16.88 3.80
CA GLN A 23 9.82 17.85 3.96
C GLN A 23 9.37 19.30 3.81
N PHE A 24 8.22 19.55 3.19
CA PHE A 24 7.70 20.89 2.96
C PHE A 24 6.62 21.32 3.97
N PHE A 25 5.99 20.37 4.67
CA PHE A 25 4.87 20.64 5.57
C PHE A 25 5.14 20.15 6.99
N SER A 26 5.37 21.07 7.91
CA SER A 26 5.51 20.80 9.35
C SER A 26 4.18 20.99 10.08
N GLU A 27 3.15 20.26 9.66
CA GLU A 27 1.80 20.38 10.22
C GLU A 27 1.67 19.63 11.55
N PRO A 28 1.18 20.28 12.63
CA PRO A 28 0.90 19.61 13.90
C PRO A 28 -0.24 18.61 13.75
N ARG A 29 -0.07 17.43 14.35
CA ARG A 29 -1.13 16.40 14.37
C ARG A 29 -2.29 16.83 15.30
N PRO A 30 -3.51 16.29 15.12
CA PRO A 30 -4.62 16.56 16.02
C PRO A 30 -4.26 16.31 17.49
N ALA A 31 -3.48 15.26 17.76
CA ALA A 31 -2.97 14.93 19.09
C ALA A 31 -2.04 15.97 19.74
N ALA A 32 -1.54 16.94 18.98
CA ALA A 32 -0.73 18.05 19.49
C ALA A 32 -1.57 19.28 19.87
N VAL A 33 -2.82 19.37 19.39
CA VAL A 33 -3.67 20.58 19.52
C VAL A 33 -4.93 20.31 20.34
N LEU A 34 -5.52 19.13 20.18
CA LEU A 34 -6.75 18.74 20.86
C LEU A 34 -6.44 18.07 22.21
N ALA A 35 -7.32 18.29 23.18
CA ALA A 35 -7.21 17.65 24.49
C ALA A 35 -7.42 16.13 24.38
N GLN A 36 -6.59 15.34 25.07
CA GLN A 36 -6.55 13.87 24.93
C GLN A 36 -7.83 13.17 25.41
N ASP A 37 -8.71 13.86 26.13
CA ASP A 37 -10.03 13.39 26.53
C ASP A 37 -11.04 13.38 25.38
N GLN A 38 -10.72 14.02 24.24
CA GLN A 38 -11.62 14.11 23.08
C GLN A 38 -11.48 12.96 22.07
N PHE A 39 -10.43 12.14 22.16
CA PHE A 39 -10.17 11.04 21.23
C PHE A 39 -9.32 9.93 21.86
N ASN A 40 -9.50 8.69 21.39
CA ASN A 40 -8.72 7.56 21.84
C ASN A 40 -7.50 7.35 20.92
N VAL A 41 -6.29 7.62 21.43
CA VAL A 41 -5.05 7.39 20.68
C VAL A 41 -4.67 5.91 20.76
N VAL A 42 -4.63 5.26 19.60
CA VAL A 42 -4.19 3.87 19.49
C VAL A 42 -2.71 3.81 19.09
N GLY A 43 -1.84 3.47 20.06
CA GLY A 43 -0.39 3.35 19.88
C GLY A 43 0.40 4.61 20.27
N LEU A 44 1.59 4.79 19.68
CA LEU A 44 2.45 5.95 19.95
C LEU A 44 1.83 7.24 19.40
N ALA A 45 1.61 8.21 20.29
CA ALA A 45 1.12 9.53 19.95
C ALA A 45 2.19 10.35 19.23
N LEU A 46 2.27 10.22 17.90
CA LEU A 46 3.08 11.10 17.06
C LEU A 46 2.48 12.51 17.09
N ARG A 47 3.34 13.54 17.15
CA ARG A 47 2.91 14.94 17.31
C ARG A 47 3.17 15.84 16.09
N THR A 48 4.05 15.43 15.17
CA THR A 48 4.45 16.21 13.98
C THR A 48 4.29 15.41 12.68
N ASP A 49 4.44 16.09 11.54
CA ASP A 49 4.45 15.50 10.19
C ASP A 49 3.17 14.72 9.87
N SER A 50 2.02 15.38 10.05
CA SER A 50 0.71 14.81 9.75
C SER A 50 0.47 14.68 8.24
N PHE A 51 0.99 15.61 7.44
CA PHE A 51 0.67 15.73 6.02
C PHE A 51 1.76 15.15 5.10
N PRO A 52 1.41 14.39 4.04
CA PRO A 52 0.14 13.70 3.82
C PRO A 52 0.05 12.38 4.59
N SER A 53 -1.17 11.86 4.75
CA SER A 53 -1.41 10.58 5.43
C SER A 53 -0.85 9.39 4.64
N GLY A 54 0.18 8.72 5.20
CA GLY A 54 0.75 7.50 4.62
C GLY A 54 -0.22 6.33 4.58
N HIS A 55 -1.10 6.19 5.59
CA HIS A 55 -2.14 5.16 5.62
C HIS A 55 -3.16 5.36 4.50
N SER A 56 -3.62 6.61 4.30
CA SER A 56 -4.54 6.95 3.22
C SER A 56 -3.90 6.72 1.85
N LEU A 57 -2.63 7.09 1.70
CA LEU A 57 -1.88 6.83 0.49
C LEU A 57 -1.75 5.33 0.19
N THR A 58 -1.29 4.52 1.15
CA THR A 58 -1.17 3.06 0.94
C THR A 58 -2.53 2.41 0.64
N ALA A 59 -3.59 2.80 1.36
CA ALA A 59 -4.94 2.29 1.11
C ALA A 59 -5.41 2.57 -0.32
N PHE A 60 -5.20 3.80 -0.82
CA PHE A 60 -5.58 4.18 -2.18
C PHE A 60 -4.63 3.63 -3.26
N VAL A 61 -3.35 3.36 -2.95
CA VAL A 61 -2.47 2.59 -3.85
C VAL A 61 -3.06 1.19 -4.08
N ILE A 62 -3.35 0.47 -2.99
CA ILE A 62 -3.87 -0.90 -3.05
C ILE A 62 -5.23 -0.93 -3.75
N ALA A 63 -6.15 -0.06 -3.34
CA ALA A 63 -7.47 0.04 -3.96
C ALA A 63 -7.38 0.39 -5.45
N GLY A 64 -6.55 1.37 -5.80
CA GLY A 64 -6.31 1.76 -7.18
C GLY A 64 -5.76 0.62 -8.03
N VAL A 65 -4.74 -0.11 -7.56
CA VAL A 65 -4.18 -1.25 -8.30
C VAL A 65 -5.23 -2.34 -8.49
N ILE A 66 -5.99 -2.70 -7.46
CA ILE A 66 -7.06 -3.71 -7.55
C ILE A 66 -8.11 -3.29 -8.58
N VAL A 67 -8.63 -2.06 -8.49
CA VAL A 67 -9.70 -1.56 -9.36
C VAL A 67 -9.24 -1.42 -10.81
N LEU A 68 -8.02 -0.89 -11.03
CA LEU A 68 -7.49 -0.61 -12.36
C LEU A 68 -6.98 -1.87 -13.08
N CYS A 69 -6.53 -2.90 -12.34
CA CYS A 69 -6.11 -4.18 -12.91
C CYS A 69 -7.26 -5.19 -13.05
N ALA A 70 -8.41 -4.96 -12.41
CA ALA A 70 -9.57 -5.83 -12.49
C ALA A 70 -10.18 -5.86 -13.91
N SER A 71 -10.76 -7.01 -14.28
CA SER A 71 -11.55 -7.11 -15.52
C SER A 71 -12.78 -6.19 -15.45
N PRO A 72 -13.35 -5.74 -16.59
CA PRO A 72 -14.50 -4.84 -16.58
C PRO A 72 -15.70 -5.36 -15.77
N ALA A 73 -15.94 -6.68 -15.78
CA ALA A 73 -17.01 -7.31 -15.01
C ALA A 73 -16.75 -7.23 -13.50
N VAL A 74 -15.56 -7.66 -13.07
CA VAL A 74 -15.15 -7.62 -11.64
C VAL A 74 -15.14 -6.18 -11.13
N ARG A 75 -14.58 -5.25 -11.92
CA ARG A 75 -14.53 -3.83 -11.57
C ARG A 75 -15.93 -3.26 -11.36
N ARG A 76 -16.88 -3.52 -12.25
CA ARG A 76 -18.26 -3.03 -12.13
C ARG A 76 -18.94 -3.52 -10.85
N GLN A 77 -18.71 -4.78 -10.49
CA GLN A 77 -19.34 -5.39 -9.33
C GLN A 77 -18.68 -5.00 -8.00
N TRP A 78 -17.35 -4.88 -7.97
CA TRP A 78 -16.58 -4.83 -6.72
C TRP A 78 -15.82 -3.52 -6.47
N ALA A 79 -15.69 -2.62 -7.46
CA ALA A 79 -14.91 -1.40 -7.26
C ALA A 79 -15.44 -0.54 -6.11
N TRP A 80 -16.77 -0.44 -5.96
CA TRP A 80 -17.37 0.33 -4.86
C TRP A 80 -17.03 -0.26 -3.50
N VAL A 81 -16.98 -1.59 -3.35
CA VAL A 81 -16.61 -2.28 -2.10
C VAL A 81 -15.16 -1.95 -1.74
N VAL A 82 -14.26 -2.06 -2.71
CA VAL A 82 -12.83 -1.80 -2.52
C VAL A 82 -12.58 -0.33 -2.14
N LEU A 83 -13.25 0.60 -2.82
CA LEU A 83 -13.16 2.02 -2.52
C LEU A 83 -13.77 2.36 -1.15
N ALA A 84 -14.91 1.75 -0.80
CA ALA A 84 -15.53 1.93 0.51
C ALA A 84 -14.61 1.45 1.64
N ALA A 85 -13.94 0.30 1.46
CA ALA A 85 -12.95 -0.19 2.41
C ALA A 85 -11.76 0.76 2.57
N ALA A 86 -11.25 1.33 1.47
CA ALA A 86 -10.17 2.32 1.52
C ALA A 86 -10.60 3.61 2.24
N VAL A 87 -11.83 4.06 2.01
CA VAL A 87 -12.42 5.23 2.68
C VAL A 87 -12.61 4.97 4.18
N LEU A 88 -13.14 3.81 4.56
CA LEU A 88 -13.28 3.40 5.96
C LEU A 88 -11.92 3.36 6.68
N MET A 89 -10.89 2.81 6.02
CA MET A 89 -9.53 2.82 6.55
C MET A 89 -9.03 4.27 6.76
N CYS A 90 -9.33 5.19 5.85
CA CYS A 90 -8.97 6.61 6.03
C CYS A 90 -9.71 7.23 7.22
N PHE A 91 -11.03 7.02 7.33
CA PHE A 91 -11.81 7.55 8.45
C PHE A 91 -11.35 7.05 9.81
N SER A 92 -10.86 5.79 9.89
CA SER A 92 -10.26 5.29 11.13
C SER A 92 -9.11 6.18 11.65
N ARG A 93 -8.38 6.85 10.74
CA ARG A 93 -7.25 7.72 11.11
C ARG A 93 -7.69 9.05 11.71
N VAL A 94 -8.86 9.54 11.29
CA VAL A 94 -9.50 10.71 11.92
C VAL A 94 -10.07 10.31 13.28
N ALA A 95 -10.72 9.14 13.37
CA ALA A 95 -11.32 8.65 14.61
C ALA A 95 -10.32 8.47 15.76
N VAL A 96 -9.07 8.07 15.46
CA VAL A 96 -7.99 7.96 16.46
C VAL A 96 -7.16 9.23 16.64
N GLY A 97 -7.58 10.35 16.04
CA GLY A 97 -6.89 11.64 16.16
C GLY A 97 -5.50 11.69 15.52
N ALA A 98 -5.20 10.80 14.57
CA ALA A 98 -3.87 10.72 13.98
C ALA A 98 -3.63 11.73 12.84
N HIS A 99 -4.69 12.11 12.12
CA HIS A 99 -4.61 12.94 10.92
C HIS A 99 -5.83 13.87 10.79
N TRP A 100 -5.61 15.04 10.18
CA TRP A 100 -6.69 15.94 9.78
C TRP A 100 -7.38 15.42 8.51
N PRO A 101 -8.68 15.68 8.30
CA PRO A 101 -9.39 15.25 7.07
C PRO A 101 -8.68 15.64 5.76
N LEU A 102 -7.99 16.79 5.73
CA LEU A 102 -7.23 17.22 4.55
C LEU A 102 -6.04 16.30 4.24
N ASP A 103 -5.36 15.77 5.25
CA ASP A 103 -4.25 14.82 5.10
C ASP A 103 -4.71 13.54 4.39
N LEU A 104 -5.97 13.14 4.61
CA LEU A 104 -6.57 11.96 4.01
C LEU A 104 -6.79 12.18 2.51
N PHE A 105 -7.31 13.35 2.12
CA PHE A 105 -7.54 13.67 0.71
C PHE A 105 -6.23 13.74 -0.07
N ALA A 106 -5.20 14.38 0.49
CA ALA A 106 -3.89 14.45 -0.15
C ALA A 106 -3.21 13.08 -0.25
N GLY A 107 -3.33 12.26 0.81
CA GLY A 107 -2.87 10.87 0.79
C GLY A 107 -3.60 10.04 -0.27
N ALA A 108 -4.93 10.11 -0.30
CA ALA A 108 -5.77 9.40 -1.26
C ALA A 108 -5.45 9.79 -2.71
N ALA A 109 -5.30 11.08 -3.00
CA ALA A 109 -4.93 11.58 -4.32
C ALA A 109 -3.54 11.07 -4.75
N GLY A 110 -2.54 11.18 -3.88
CA GLY A 110 -1.19 10.67 -4.14
C GLY A 110 -1.16 9.15 -4.32
N GLY A 111 -1.93 8.42 -3.52
CA GLY A 111 -2.04 6.97 -3.61
C GLY A 111 -2.69 6.52 -4.92
N TRP A 112 -3.79 7.16 -5.31
CA TRP A 112 -4.45 6.89 -6.58
C TRP A 112 -3.56 7.21 -7.78
N LEU A 113 -2.87 8.36 -7.76
CA LEU A 113 -1.91 8.75 -8.80
C LEU A 113 -0.78 7.71 -8.92
N SER A 114 -0.22 7.27 -7.79
CA SER A 114 0.82 6.24 -7.75
C SER A 114 0.34 4.91 -8.32
N ALA A 115 -0.90 4.50 -8.03
CA ALA A 115 -1.50 3.32 -8.61
C ALA A 115 -1.66 3.44 -10.13
N VAL A 116 -2.17 4.58 -10.63
CA VAL A 116 -2.30 4.82 -12.07
C VAL A 116 -0.95 4.73 -12.78
N ILE A 117 0.10 5.34 -12.21
CA ILE A 117 1.46 5.30 -12.74
C ILE A 117 1.99 3.86 -12.75
N GLY A 118 1.89 3.16 -11.62
CA GLY A 118 2.35 1.77 -11.49
C GLY A 118 1.65 0.83 -12.49
N VAL A 119 0.33 0.96 -12.66
CA VAL A 119 -0.45 0.17 -13.62
C VAL A 119 -0.04 0.49 -15.05
N ARG A 120 0.13 1.77 -15.40
CA ARG A 120 0.57 2.18 -16.75
C ARG A 120 1.98 1.70 -17.06
N TRP A 121 2.92 1.84 -16.14
CA TRP A 121 4.28 1.34 -16.31
C TRP A 121 4.33 -0.18 -16.41
N SER A 122 3.56 -0.89 -15.57
CA SER A 122 3.44 -2.36 -15.69
C SER A 122 2.85 -2.79 -17.04
N ALA A 123 1.94 -2.00 -17.61
CA ALA A 123 1.34 -2.32 -18.90
C ALA A 123 2.27 -2.05 -20.07
N HIS A 124 3.06 -0.98 -20.00
CA HIS A 124 4.03 -0.59 -21.02
C HIS A 124 5.27 -1.49 -20.99
N TRP A 125 5.80 -1.78 -19.80
CA TRP A 125 7.01 -2.59 -19.63
C TRP A 125 6.65 -4.04 -19.28
N ARG A 126 6.48 -4.89 -20.30
CA ARG A 126 6.08 -6.31 -20.15
C ARG A 126 7.20 -7.25 -19.68
N PHE A 127 8.30 -6.73 -19.14
CA PHE A 127 9.39 -7.55 -18.57
C PHE A 127 8.87 -8.50 -17.48
N TRP A 128 7.94 -8.03 -16.67
CA TRP A 128 7.30 -8.73 -15.56
C TRP A 128 6.48 -9.97 -15.96
N GLU A 129 6.18 -10.13 -17.25
CA GLU A 129 5.50 -11.31 -17.79
C GLU A 129 6.48 -12.42 -18.19
N ARG A 130 7.79 -12.12 -18.24
CA ARG A 130 8.85 -13.10 -18.55
C ARG A 130 9.30 -13.82 -17.29
N ARG A 131 9.89 -15.02 -17.44
CA ARG A 131 10.41 -15.83 -16.31
C ARG A 131 11.34 -15.02 -15.40
N ARG A 132 12.30 -14.30 -15.98
CA ARG A 132 13.24 -13.44 -15.24
C ARG A 132 12.50 -12.32 -14.48
N GLY A 133 11.46 -11.75 -15.06
CA GLY A 133 10.64 -10.72 -14.39
C GLY A 133 9.89 -11.27 -13.19
N VAL A 134 9.24 -12.41 -13.33
CA VAL A 134 8.58 -13.11 -12.21
C VAL A 134 9.60 -13.47 -11.11
N GLN A 135 10.78 -13.95 -11.50
CA GLN A 135 11.86 -14.24 -10.55
C GLN A 135 12.35 -13.01 -9.79
N THR A 136 12.52 -11.89 -10.49
CA THR A 136 12.92 -10.61 -9.90
C THR A 136 11.87 -10.13 -8.89
N MET A 137 10.59 -10.18 -9.25
CA MET A 137 9.50 -9.79 -8.35
C MET A 137 9.38 -10.72 -7.14
N GLY A 138 9.57 -12.03 -7.33
CA GLY A 138 9.59 -12.99 -6.24
C GLY A 138 10.74 -12.73 -5.26
N ALA A 139 11.95 -12.47 -5.76
CA ALA A 139 13.09 -12.11 -4.93
C ALA A 139 12.87 -10.79 -4.17
N LEU A 140 12.31 -9.77 -4.82
CA LEU A 140 11.95 -8.51 -4.17
C LEU A 140 10.91 -8.70 -3.07
N MET A 141 9.89 -9.54 -3.29
CA MET A 141 8.88 -9.85 -2.28
C MET A 141 9.47 -10.60 -1.08
N ILE A 142 10.40 -11.53 -1.31
CA ILE A 142 11.13 -12.20 -0.22
C ILE A 142 11.95 -11.17 0.55
N LEU A 143 12.69 -10.30 -0.14
CA LEU A 143 13.47 -9.25 0.50
C LEU A 143 12.59 -8.34 1.37
N VAL A 144 11.47 -7.85 0.84
CA VAL A 144 10.51 -7.02 1.59
C VAL A 144 9.94 -7.77 2.79
N ALA A 145 9.59 -9.04 2.65
CA ALA A 145 9.08 -9.85 3.75
C ALA A 145 10.15 -10.05 4.85
N VAL A 146 11.40 -10.29 4.48
CA VAL A 146 12.51 -10.40 5.42
C VAL A 146 12.74 -9.09 6.15
N LEU A 147 12.80 -7.96 5.42
CA LEU A 147 12.95 -6.63 6.03
C LEU A 147 11.79 -6.34 7.00
N LEU A 148 10.55 -6.64 6.58
CA LEU A 148 9.37 -6.47 7.43
C LEU A 148 9.45 -7.32 8.70
N ALA A 149 10.07 -8.51 8.68
CA ALA A 149 10.18 -9.37 9.86
C ALA A 149 11.06 -8.76 10.97
N PHE A 150 11.95 -7.83 10.64
CA PHE A 150 12.85 -7.17 11.59
C PHE A 150 12.42 -5.74 11.92
N GLU A 151 11.39 -5.22 11.26
CA GLU A 151 10.88 -3.87 11.52
C GLU A 151 10.06 -3.83 12.82
N ASP A 152 10.40 -2.91 13.73
CA ASP A 152 9.59 -2.64 14.90
C ASP A 152 8.46 -1.68 14.54
N LEU A 153 7.25 -2.21 14.41
CA LEU A 153 6.05 -1.42 14.11
C LEU A 153 5.53 -0.64 15.33
N GLY A 154 6.06 -0.85 16.54
CA GLY A 154 5.61 -0.20 17.76
C GLY A 154 4.27 -0.71 18.29
N TYR A 155 3.82 -1.88 17.84
CA TYR A 155 2.57 -2.53 18.26
C TYR A 155 2.80 -4.00 18.62
N PRO A 156 3.17 -4.32 19.88
CA PRO A 156 3.46 -5.69 20.32
C PRO A 156 2.29 -6.65 20.07
N GLU A 157 1.06 -6.18 20.28
CA GLU A 157 -0.18 -6.93 20.05
C GLU A 157 -0.39 -7.34 18.58
N GLY A 158 0.27 -6.63 17.65
CA GLY A 158 0.18 -6.85 16.20
C GLY A 158 1.26 -7.78 15.65
N LEU A 159 2.23 -8.23 16.46
CA LEU A 159 3.37 -9.04 16.02
C LEU A 159 2.92 -10.32 15.31
N TRP A 160 1.87 -10.97 15.79
CA TRP A 160 1.35 -12.19 15.15
C TRP A 160 0.81 -11.93 13.74
N MET A 161 0.17 -10.77 13.51
CA MET A 161 -0.32 -10.38 12.18
C MET A 161 0.86 -10.07 11.25
N GLN A 162 1.90 -9.41 11.76
CA GLN A 162 3.12 -9.13 11.02
C GLN A 162 3.80 -10.41 10.56
N TYR A 163 4.05 -11.37 11.47
CA TYR A 163 4.66 -12.65 11.10
C TYR A 163 3.78 -13.47 10.16
N LEU A 164 2.46 -13.44 10.33
CA LEU A 164 1.54 -14.09 9.39
C LEU A 164 1.66 -13.50 7.97
N LEU A 165 1.74 -12.17 7.84
CA LEU A 165 1.94 -11.48 6.57
C LEU A 165 3.30 -11.82 5.94
N VAL A 166 4.36 -11.89 6.73
CA VAL A 166 5.71 -12.31 6.29
C VAL A 166 5.66 -13.72 5.72
N VAL A 167 5.11 -14.68 6.48
CA VAL A 167 5.00 -16.08 6.05
C VAL A 167 4.15 -16.20 4.79
N TRP A 168 3.01 -15.51 4.73
CA TRP A 168 2.14 -15.49 3.56
C TRP A 168 2.86 -14.92 2.32
N GLY A 169 3.56 -13.80 2.48
CA GLY A 169 4.34 -13.16 1.41
C GLY A 169 5.45 -14.06 0.88
N MET A 170 6.21 -14.68 1.78
CA MET A 170 7.28 -15.63 1.43
C MET A 170 6.72 -16.87 0.73
N ALA A 171 5.66 -17.47 1.27
CA ALA A 171 5.02 -18.64 0.66
C ALA A 171 4.51 -18.35 -0.76
N GLY A 172 3.85 -17.20 -0.95
CA GLY A 172 3.39 -16.76 -2.27
C GLY A 172 4.54 -16.53 -3.26
N ALA A 173 5.65 -15.93 -2.81
CA ALA A 173 6.83 -15.71 -3.63
C ALA A 173 7.50 -17.04 -4.01
N VAL A 174 7.71 -17.95 -3.06
CA VAL A 174 8.29 -19.28 -3.31
C VAL A 174 7.41 -20.08 -4.28
N PHE A 175 6.10 -20.10 -4.07
CA PHE A 175 5.17 -20.76 -4.97
C PHE A 175 5.28 -20.20 -6.40
N ALA A 176 5.36 -18.88 -6.56
CA ALA A 176 5.52 -18.25 -7.86
C ALA A 176 6.87 -18.56 -8.53
N LEU A 177 7.93 -18.77 -7.76
CA LEU A 177 9.27 -19.12 -8.26
C LEU A 177 9.40 -20.58 -8.69
N VAL A 178 8.72 -21.49 -7.99
CA VAL A 178 8.82 -22.95 -8.21
C VAL A 178 7.83 -23.44 -9.27
N ARG A 179 6.71 -22.72 -9.49
CA ARG A 179 5.70 -23.14 -10.46
C ARG A 179 6.25 -23.13 -11.90
N PRO A 180 6.20 -24.27 -12.64
CA PRO A 180 6.58 -24.29 -14.04
C PRO A 180 5.61 -23.42 -14.85
N MET A 181 6.14 -22.47 -15.63
CA MET A 181 5.33 -21.67 -16.53
C MET A 181 4.87 -22.57 -17.68
N THR A 182 3.58 -22.89 -17.73
CA THR A 182 3.01 -23.52 -18.92
C THR A 182 3.02 -22.50 -20.05
N CYS A 183 3.96 -22.64 -20.99
CA CYS A 183 3.93 -21.92 -22.25
C CYS A 183 2.66 -22.34 -23.00
N LYS A 184 1.59 -21.54 -22.91
CA LYS A 184 0.61 -21.52 -23.99
C LYS A 184 1.27 -20.75 -25.13
N VAL A 185 1.89 -21.48 -26.05
CA VAL A 185 2.20 -20.95 -27.39
C VAL A 185 0.84 -20.59 -27.99
N PRO A 186 0.58 -19.31 -28.33
CA PRO A 186 -0.60 -19.00 -29.12
C PRO A 186 -0.36 -19.57 -30.52
N THR A 187 -1.13 -20.59 -30.87
CA THR A 187 -1.32 -21.05 -32.25
C THR A 187 -2.11 -20.01 -33.03
#